data_AF-A0A9P5GA71-F1
#
_entry.id   AF-A0A9P5GA71-F1
#
_cell.length_a   1.000
_cell.length_b   1.000
_cell.length_c   1.000
_cell.angle_alpha   90.00
_cell.angle_beta   90.00
_cell.angle_gamma   90.00
#
_symmetry.space_group_name_H-M   'P 1'
#
loop_
_entity.id
_entity.type
_entity.pdbx_description
1 polymer ?
#
loop_
_entity_poly.entity_id
_entity_poly.type
_entity_poly.pdbx_seq_one_letter_code
_entity_poly.pdbx_strand_id
1 'polypeptide(L)'
;MVVITFNLVKSTILCYMWFGMKEAPILTIGDAIASFLRRPDPYTKGGCLLLNREAESMSRSSSASIKKYPLHEARKGLMAIFACIALLIYGITQIKTGSTVWKATLGEVNPSTLIIGDHWPGTLIPIVIIANMPQLMFSFLYFAFNSLLTAMNIGAEWSGYAVNRKGLRVSGSPSFSQRSNYFLSLPYRYAIPLMVVSALLHWLISRSLFIVGIDAYSPSMERQQDNDILTCGYSPVAIVSSIAVGSFMFFCVVGLSFRLFESGMPVVGSCSFTISAACHPAFDPNREGNGEIDQGMECENEDEDMALLPVQWGSVPVVGSVGHCSFTSGDVEEPHGEQKYL
;
A
#
# COMPACT_ATOMS: atom_id res chain seq x y z
N MET A 1 -30.27 -7.02 9.17
CA MET A 1 -30.21 -8.36 8.54
C MET A 1 -29.30 -8.39 7.32
N VAL A 2 -29.51 -7.55 6.30
CA VAL A 2 -28.65 -7.50 5.09
C VAL A 2 -27.15 -7.37 5.42
N VAL A 3 -26.76 -6.45 6.31
CA VAL A 3 -25.35 -6.24 6.71
C VAL A 3 -24.73 -7.47 7.38
N ILE A 4 -25.52 -8.22 8.16
CA ILE A 4 -25.05 -9.45 8.83
C ILE A 4 -24.85 -10.56 7.79
N THR A 5 -25.78 -10.70 6.84
CA THR A 5 -25.68 -11.67 5.75
C THR A 5 -24.46 -11.41 4.87
N PHE A 6 -24.19 -10.16 4.49
CA PHE A 6 -23.01 -9.81 3.69
C PHE A 6 -21.70 -10.05 4.43
N ASN A 7 -21.63 -9.75 5.73
CA ASN A 7 -20.45 -10.05 6.54
C ASN A 7 -20.23 -11.56 6.74
N LEU A 8 -21.30 -12.34 6.88
CA LEU A 8 -21.23 -13.80 6.92
C LEU A 8 -20.70 -14.36 5.59
N VAL A 9 -21.25 -13.94 4.44
CA VAL A 9 -20.78 -14.37 3.12
C VAL A 9 -19.30 -14.02 2.93
N LYS A 10 -18.90 -12.79 3.28
CA LYS A 10 -17.49 -12.36 3.22
C LYS A 10 -16.59 -13.23 4.10
N SER A 11 -17.03 -13.54 5.33
CA SER A 11 -16.27 -14.41 6.25
C SER A 11 -16.15 -15.83 5.72
N THR A 12 -17.21 -16.40 5.16
CA THR A 12 -17.20 -17.73 4.55
C THR A 12 -16.27 -17.79 3.34
N ILE A 13 -16.28 -16.78 2.47
CA ILE A 13 -15.37 -16.70 1.32
C ILE A 13 -13.91 -16.59 1.81
N LEU A 14 -13.63 -15.74 2.80
CA LEU A 14 -12.28 -15.60 3.35
C LEU A 14 -11.79 -16.90 4.01
N CYS A 15 -12.65 -17.58 4.77
CA CYS A 15 -12.33 -18.90 5.34
C CYS A 15 -12.09 -19.94 4.24
N TYR A 16 -12.93 -19.99 3.20
CA TYR A 16 -12.74 -20.90 2.08
C TYR A 16 -11.42 -20.65 1.36
N MET A 17 -11.07 -19.38 1.09
CA MET A 17 -9.78 -19.03 0.51
C MET A 17 -8.62 -19.43 1.44
N TRP A 18 -8.74 -19.19 2.74
CA TRP A 18 -7.73 -19.56 3.72
C TRP A 18 -7.44 -21.07 3.73
N PHE A 19 -8.49 -21.91 3.67
CA PHE A 19 -8.33 -23.37 3.67
C PHE A 19 -8.06 -23.97 2.27
N GLY A 20 -8.37 -23.24 1.19
CA GLY A 20 -8.34 -23.72 -0.19
C GLY A 20 -7.07 -23.40 -0.98
N MET A 21 -6.24 -22.44 -0.55
CA MET A 21 -4.99 -22.12 -1.25
C MET A 21 -3.92 -23.19 -1.01
N LYS A 22 -3.83 -24.15 -1.94
CA LYS A 22 -2.82 -25.22 -1.96
C LYS A 22 -1.57 -24.88 -2.80
N GLU A 23 -1.72 -24.00 -3.78
CA GLU A 23 -0.60 -23.46 -4.56
C GLU A 23 -0.12 -22.18 -3.90
N ALA A 24 1.20 -21.95 -3.84
CA ALA A 24 1.77 -20.74 -3.25
C ALA A 24 1.73 -19.60 -4.29
N PRO A 25 0.79 -18.65 -4.23
CA PRO A 25 0.86 -17.45 -5.06
C PRO A 25 2.14 -16.68 -4.77
N ILE A 26 2.72 -16.04 -5.79
CA ILE A 26 3.83 -15.09 -5.63
C ILE A 26 3.29 -13.86 -4.89
N LEU A 27 3.33 -13.89 -3.56
CA LEU A 27 2.77 -12.84 -2.69
C LEU A 27 3.86 -11.90 -2.16
N THR A 28 5.11 -12.33 -2.23
CA THR A 28 6.25 -11.62 -1.68
C THR A 28 7.30 -11.36 -2.75
N ILE A 29 8.15 -10.36 -2.51
CA ILE A 29 9.31 -10.11 -3.37
C ILE A 29 10.29 -11.29 -3.36
N GLY A 30 10.38 -12.01 -2.24
CA GLY A 30 11.21 -13.21 -2.15
C GLY A 30 10.66 -14.39 -2.97
N ASP A 31 9.34 -14.55 -3.07
CA ASP A 31 8.74 -15.53 -3.99
C ASP A 31 9.09 -15.21 -5.45
N ALA A 32 9.08 -13.91 -5.81
CA ALA A 32 9.43 -13.46 -7.15
C ALA A 32 10.93 -13.70 -7.45
N ILE A 33 11.82 -13.29 -6.53
CA ILE A 33 13.27 -13.54 -6.66
C ILE A 33 13.55 -15.04 -6.74
N ALA A 34 12.95 -15.86 -5.87
CA ALA A 34 13.13 -17.31 -5.89
C ALA A 34 12.68 -17.92 -7.21
N SER A 35 11.55 -17.46 -7.76
CA SER A 35 11.07 -17.91 -9.06
C SER A 35 12.03 -17.55 -10.19
N PHE A 36 12.54 -16.30 -10.22
CA PHE A 36 13.44 -15.85 -11.28
C PHE A 36 14.87 -16.40 -11.14
N LEU A 37 15.34 -16.70 -9.93
CA LEU A 37 16.62 -17.39 -9.73
C LEU A 37 16.57 -18.84 -10.23
N ARG A 38 15.45 -19.54 -10.04
CA ARG A 38 15.26 -20.91 -10.56
C ARG A 38 15.05 -20.94 -12.07
N ARG A 39 14.31 -19.96 -12.60
CA ARG A 39 13.99 -19.82 -14.02
C ARG A 39 14.16 -18.37 -14.47
N PRO A 40 15.39 -17.95 -14.85
CA PRO A 40 15.66 -16.61 -15.34
C PRO A 40 14.91 -16.33 -16.65
N ASP A 41 14.28 -15.15 -16.78
CA ASP A 41 13.59 -14.77 -18.01
C ASP A 41 14.59 -14.28 -19.08
N PRO A 42 14.74 -14.97 -20.23
CA PRO A 42 15.70 -14.60 -21.27
C PRO A 42 15.45 -13.20 -21.86
N TYR A 43 14.23 -12.66 -21.79
CA TYR A 43 13.91 -11.33 -22.30
C TYR A 43 14.38 -10.18 -21.41
N THR A 44 14.89 -10.48 -20.21
CA THR A 44 15.38 -9.50 -19.24
C THR A 44 16.90 -9.45 -19.10
N LYS A 45 17.63 -10.22 -19.92
CA LYS A 45 19.10 -10.25 -19.96
C LYS A 45 19.68 -8.87 -20.35
N GLY A 46 20.82 -8.51 -19.77
CA GLY A 46 21.50 -7.24 -20.04
C GLY A 46 20.87 -6.01 -19.35
N GLY A 47 19.91 -6.22 -18.45
CA GLY A 47 19.10 -5.20 -17.81
C GLY A 47 19.37 -4.99 -16.31
N CYS A 48 20.51 -5.45 -15.79
CA CYS A 48 20.73 -5.60 -14.34
C CYS A 48 20.60 -4.32 -13.49
N LEU A 49 20.77 -3.13 -14.08
CA LEU A 49 20.61 -1.84 -13.42
C LEU A 49 19.38 -1.04 -13.90
N LEU A 50 18.47 -1.65 -14.66
CA LEU A 50 17.30 -0.95 -15.21
C LEU A 50 16.42 -0.41 -14.08
N LEU A 51 16.30 0.91 -14.05
CA LEU A 51 15.30 1.59 -13.25
C LEU A 51 13.90 1.30 -13.81
N ASN A 52 12.86 1.30 -12.97
CA ASN A 52 11.47 1.04 -13.41
C ASN A 52 11.05 1.86 -14.66
N ARG A 53 11.60 3.08 -14.81
CA ARG A 53 11.33 3.97 -15.96
C ARG A 53 11.95 3.50 -17.28
N GLU A 54 13.10 2.83 -17.23
CA GLU A 54 13.80 2.33 -18.41
C GLU A 54 13.22 0.96 -18.83
N ALA A 55 12.86 0.13 -17.85
CA ALA A 55 12.09 -1.10 -18.05
C ALA A 55 10.73 -0.84 -18.73
N GLU A 56 9.98 0.18 -18.30
CA GLU A 56 8.73 0.60 -18.96
C GLU A 56 8.94 1.01 -20.43
N SER A 57 10.08 1.61 -20.77
CA SER A 57 10.39 2.02 -22.14
C SER A 57 10.76 0.83 -23.04
N MET A 58 11.45 -0.17 -22.49
CA MET A 58 11.85 -1.38 -23.21
C MET A 58 10.68 -2.34 -23.42
N SER A 59 9.74 -2.41 -22.46
CA SER A 59 8.47 -3.13 -22.59
C SER A 59 7.50 -2.46 -23.59
N ARG A 60 7.60 -1.13 -23.80
CA ARG A 60 6.69 -0.31 -24.62
C ARG A 60 7.24 0.09 -25.98
N SER A 61 8.00 -0.77 -26.65
CA SER A 61 8.25 -0.61 -28.10
C SER A 61 6.98 -0.70 -28.97
N SER A 62 5.79 -0.84 -28.38
CA SER A 62 4.50 -0.54 -29.01
C SER A 62 3.78 0.57 -28.24
N SER A 63 3.89 1.79 -28.78
CA SER A 63 3.02 2.95 -28.57
C SER A 63 2.72 3.39 -27.12
N ALA A 64 3.47 4.37 -26.61
CA ALA A 64 2.95 5.62 -26.02
C ALA A 64 4.06 6.43 -25.35
N SER A 65 4.08 7.73 -25.65
CA SER A 65 4.97 8.75 -25.08
C SER A 65 4.92 8.77 -23.54
N ILE A 66 6.07 8.58 -22.90
CA ILE A 66 6.22 8.59 -21.43
C ILE A 66 6.47 10.02 -20.94
N LYS A 67 5.55 10.53 -20.12
CA LYS A 67 5.73 11.77 -19.34
C LYS A 67 6.81 11.55 -18.28
N LYS A 68 7.92 12.28 -18.38
CA LYS A 68 8.89 12.47 -17.29
C LYS A 68 8.12 13.03 -16.07
N TYR A 69 8.06 12.31 -14.96
CA TYR A 69 7.53 12.88 -13.72
C TYR A 69 8.58 13.82 -13.12
N PRO A 70 8.40 15.15 -13.18
CA PRO A 70 9.37 16.09 -12.67
C PRO A 70 9.18 16.22 -11.15
N LEU A 71 10.13 16.89 -10.51
CA LEU A 71 10.06 17.54 -9.18
C LEU A 71 8.70 18.21 -8.85
N HIS A 72 7.91 18.51 -9.88
CA HIS A 72 6.53 18.97 -9.84
C HIS A 72 5.55 18.04 -9.08
N GLU A 73 5.67 16.71 -9.14
CA GLU A 73 4.76 15.81 -8.41
C GLU A 73 5.03 15.82 -6.89
N ALA A 74 6.29 15.93 -6.47
CA ALA A 74 6.65 16.16 -5.06
C ALA A 74 6.12 17.52 -4.56
N ARG A 75 6.14 18.56 -5.41
CA ARG A 75 5.53 19.87 -5.13
C ARG A 75 4.01 19.79 -5.01
N LYS A 76 3.33 18.97 -5.82
CA LYS A 76 1.88 18.72 -5.67
C LYS A 76 1.54 18.01 -4.36
N GLY A 77 2.37 17.06 -3.92
CA GLY A 77 2.24 16.44 -2.60
C GLY A 77 2.35 17.48 -1.48
N LEU A 78 3.36 18.36 -1.53
CA LEU A 78 3.53 19.43 -0.55
C LEU A 78 2.38 20.46 -0.58
N MET A 79 1.87 20.81 -1.77
CA MET A 79 0.70 21.68 -1.91
C MET A 79 -0.57 21.03 -1.36
N ALA A 80 -0.76 19.72 -1.56
CA ALA A 80 -1.88 18.98 -0.99
C ALA A 80 -1.81 18.96 0.55
N ILE A 81 -0.61 18.80 1.12
CA ILE A 81 -0.37 18.88 2.57
C ILE A 81 -0.74 20.27 3.09
N PHE A 82 -0.25 21.32 2.45
CA PHE A 82 -0.54 22.69 2.85
C PHE A 82 -2.04 23.03 2.73
N ALA A 83 -2.70 22.58 1.66
CA ALA A 83 -4.14 22.73 1.48
C ALA A 83 -4.94 22.00 2.56
N CYS A 84 -4.57 20.76 2.89
CA CYS A 84 -5.19 20.02 3.98
C CYS A 84 -5.05 20.75 5.32
N ILE A 85 -3.84 21.24 5.65
CA ILE A 85 -3.59 22.01 6.88
C ILE A 85 -4.39 23.32 6.90
N ALA A 86 -4.45 24.05 5.79
CA ALA A 86 -5.21 25.28 5.68
C ALA A 86 -6.72 25.07 5.86
N LEU A 87 -7.28 24.01 5.25
CA LEU A 87 -8.68 23.62 5.43
C LEU A 87 -8.98 23.19 6.88
N LEU A 88 -8.01 22.54 7.53
CA LEU A 88 -8.10 22.15 8.94
C LEU A 88 -8.14 23.37 9.86
N ILE A 89 -7.23 24.33 9.67
CA ILE A 89 -7.17 25.58 10.41
C ILE A 89 -8.44 26.41 10.16
N TYR A 90 -8.89 26.47 8.91
CA TYR A 90 -10.15 27.13 8.56
C TYR A 90 -11.36 26.47 9.25
N GLY A 91 -11.42 25.14 9.24
CA GLY A 91 -12.47 24.37 9.93
C GLY A 91 -12.48 24.62 11.44
N ILE A 92 -11.30 24.67 12.07
CA ILE A 92 -11.18 24.97 13.51
C ILE A 92 -11.57 26.42 13.82
N THR A 93 -11.16 27.38 13.00
CA THR A 93 -11.44 28.81 13.23
C THR A 93 -12.92 29.17 13.03
N GLN A 94 -13.66 28.41 12.20
CA GLN A 94 -15.10 28.57 12.04
C GLN A 94 -15.93 28.02 13.23
N ILE A 95 -15.32 27.22 14.12
CA ILE A 95 -16.02 26.69 15.28
C ILE A 95 -15.87 27.65 16.47
N LYS A 96 -16.92 28.45 16.75
CA LYS A 96 -16.96 29.36 17.90
C LYS A 96 -16.82 28.60 19.23
N THR A 97 -15.75 28.91 19.97
CA THR A 97 -15.20 28.19 21.14
C THR A 97 -16.04 28.23 22.43
N GLY A 98 -17.34 28.56 22.38
CA GLY A 98 -18.18 28.76 23.57
C GLY A 98 -19.57 28.14 23.54
N SER A 99 -19.90 27.33 22.52
CA SER A 99 -21.25 26.77 22.35
C SER A 99 -21.48 25.49 23.18
N THR A 100 -22.74 25.25 23.57
CA THR A 100 -23.24 24.00 24.18
C THR A 100 -22.89 22.76 23.38
N VAL A 101 -22.56 22.94 22.10
CA VAL A 101 -22.15 21.90 21.16
C VAL A 101 -20.84 21.21 21.55
N TRP A 102 -19.92 21.90 22.22
CA TRP A 102 -18.68 21.28 22.73
C TRP A 102 -18.87 20.48 24.02
N LYS A 103 -19.98 20.71 24.74
CA LYS A 103 -20.36 19.92 25.92
C LYS A 103 -21.11 18.65 25.54
N ALA A 104 -21.56 18.54 24.29
CA ALA A 104 -22.26 17.35 23.80
C ALA A 104 -21.31 16.15 23.76
N THR A 105 -21.80 15.00 24.20
CA THR A 105 -21.05 13.75 24.18
C THR A 105 -20.87 13.27 22.73
N LEU A 106 -19.85 12.45 22.46
CA LEU A 106 -19.60 11.88 21.14
C LEU A 106 -20.85 11.14 20.60
N GLY A 107 -21.42 11.64 19.51
CA GLY A 107 -22.62 11.08 18.87
C GLY A 107 -23.94 11.39 19.56
N GLU A 108 -23.98 12.36 20.48
CA GLU A 108 -25.23 12.86 21.07
C GLU A 108 -26.01 13.72 20.07
N VAL A 109 -27.33 13.52 20.00
CA VAL A 109 -28.22 14.30 19.14
C VAL A 109 -28.43 15.67 19.77
N ASN A 110 -27.99 16.74 19.11
CA ASN A 110 -28.25 18.10 19.54
C ASN A 110 -29.10 18.82 18.49
N PRO A 111 -30.23 19.46 18.86
CA PRO A 111 -31.05 20.22 17.93
C PRO A 111 -30.26 21.29 17.14
N SER A 112 -29.21 21.87 17.73
CA SER A 112 -28.37 22.87 17.05
C SER A 112 -27.37 22.29 16.04
N THR A 113 -27.25 20.96 15.95
CA THR A 113 -26.34 20.27 15.01
C THR A 113 -27.08 19.39 14.00
N LEU A 114 -28.39 19.62 13.85
CA LEU A 114 -29.19 19.04 12.79
C LEU A 114 -28.95 19.81 11.48
N ILE A 115 -28.79 19.06 10.39
CA ILE A 115 -28.68 19.65 9.06
C ILE A 115 -30.09 19.84 8.54
N ILE A 116 -30.55 21.08 8.44
CA ILE A 116 -31.89 21.40 7.93
C ILE A 116 -31.72 22.46 6.84
N GLY A 117 -32.37 22.27 5.70
CA GLY A 117 -32.36 23.23 4.61
C GLY A 117 -33.41 22.91 3.57
N ASP A 118 -33.83 23.91 2.82
CA ASP A 118 -34.96 23.85 1.88
C ASP A 118 -34.75 22.83 0.73
N HIS A 119 -33.52 22.38 0.50
CA HIS A 119 -33.17 21.41 -0.56
C HIS A 119 -32.61 20.11 0.02
N TRP A 120 -32.74 19.89 1.33
CA TRP A 120 -32.30 18.65 1.96
C TRP A 120 -33.22 17.49 1.54
N PRO A 121 -32.69 16.31 1.17
CA PRO A 121 -33.52 15.18 0.81
C PRO A 121 -34.37 14.73 2.02
N GLY A 122 -35.67 14.52 1.81
CA GLY A 122 -36.58 14.00 2.84
C GLY A 122 -36.72 12.47 2.87
N THR A 123 -36.10 11.76 1.93
CA THR A 123 -36.21 10.30 1.82
C THR A 123 -35.02 9.57 2.44
N LEU A 124 -35.26 8.38 2.99
CA LEU A 124 -34.25 7.61 3.73
C LEU A 124 -33.00 7.28 2.90
N ILE A 125 -33.17 6.87 1.64
CA ILE A 125 -32.08 6.39 0.78
C ILE A 125 -30.97 7.45 0.60
N PRO A 126 -31.26 8.67 0.08
CA PRO A 126 -30.22 9.69 -0.10
C PRO A 126 -29.58 10.15 1.22
N ILE A 127 -30.35 10.24 2.31
CA ILE A 127 -29.81 10.59 3.63
C ILE A 127 -28.82 9.52 4.12
N VAL A 128 -29.16 8.24 3.98
CA VAL A 128 -28.27 7.11 4.32
C VAL A 128 -26.98 7.17 3.49
N ILE A 129 -27.09 7.45 2.19
CA ILE A 129 -25.93 7.56 1.32
C ILE A 129 -25.02 8.70 1.80
N ILE A 130 -25.56 9.91 2.01
CA ILE A 130 -24.81 11.08 2.45
C ILE A 130 -24.13 10.83 3.81
N ALA A 131 -24.85 10.22 4.77
CA ALA A 131 -24.31 9.88 6.09
C ALA A 131 -23.14 8.89 6.06
N ASN A 132 -23.02 8.08 4.99
CA ASN A 132 -21.98 7.04 4.84
C ASN A 132 -20.87 7.42 3.86
N MET A 133 -20.99 8.54 3.13
CA MET A 133 -19.97 9.00 2.18
C MET A 133 -18.60 9.22 2.84
N PRO A 134 -18.49 9.84 4.03
CA PRO A 134 -17.20 10.01 4.72
C PRO A 134 -16.49 8.66 5.01
N GLN A 135 -17.24 7.63 5.40
CA GLN A 135 -16.75 6.28 5.69
C GLN A 135 -16.25 5.60 4.40
N LEU A 136 -16.96 5.80 3.29
CA LEU A 136 -16.52 5.34 1.97
C LEU A 136 -15.22 6.02 1.53
N MET A 137 -15.13 7.35 1.66
CA MET A 137 -13.90 8.11 1.36
C MET A 137 -12.73 7.62 2.21
N PHE A 138 -12.96 7.40 3.50
CA PHE A 138 -11.95 6.86 4.40
C PHE A 138 -11.49 5.44 3.99
N SER A 139 -12.39 4.60 3.49
CA SER A 139 -12.04 3.25 3.02
C SER A 139 -11.05 3.29 1.83
N PHE A 140 -11.25 4.23 0.89
CA PHE A 140 -10.30 4.44 -0.21
C PHE A 140 -8.96 4.98 0.28
N LEU A 141 -8.98 5.93 1.24
CA LEU A 141 -7.76 6.44 1.85
C LEU A 141 -6.98 5.32 2.55
N TYR A 142 -7.65 4.48 3.34
CA TYR A 142 -7.03 3.33 4.00
C TYR A 142 -6.34 2.40 2.98
N PHE A 143 -7.00 2.08 1.88
CA PHE A 143 -6.40 1.26 0.82
C PHE A 143 -5.15 1.91 0.23
N ALA A 144 -5.18 3.23 -0.02
CA ALA A 144 -4.02 3.98 -0.51
C ALA A 144 -2.87 4.05 0.52
N PHE A 145 -3.17 4.24 1.81
CA PHE A 145 -2.16 4.20 2.87
C PHE A 145 -1.52 2.82 3.00
N ASN A 146 -2.34 1.77 2.96
CA ASN A 146 -1.86 0.39 3.02
C ASN A 146 -0.97 0.04 1.82
N SER A 147 -1.34 0.46 0.61
CA SER A 147 -0.52 0.23 -0.59
C SER A 147 0.80 1.01 -0.54
N LEU A 148 0.79 2.27 -0.07
CA LEU A 148 2.00 3.08 0.08
C LEU A 148 2.97 2.48 1.10
N LEU A 149 2.50 2.11 2.29
CA LEU A 149 3.33 1.48 3.32
C LEU A 149 3.88 0.12 2.87
N THR A 150 3.10 -0.64 2.11
CA THR A 150 3.55 -1.91 1.53
C THR A 150 4.67 -1.68 0.53
N ALA A 151 4.52 -0.72 -0.39
CA ALA A 151 5.56 -0.37 -1.37
C ALA A 151 6.86 0.11 -0.69
N MET A 152 6.76 0.95 0.35
CA MET A 152 7.92 1.40 1.11
C MET A 152 8.64 0.26 1.83
N ASN A 153 7.91 -0.69 2.41
CA ASN A 153 8.51 -1.85 3.07
C ASN A 153 9.15 -2.81 2.07
N ILE A 154 8.54 -3.01 0.89
CA ILE A 154 9.13 -3.80 -0.19
C ILE A 154 10.44 -3.16 -0.65
N GLY A 155 10.47 -1.84 -0.88
CA GLY A 155 11.69 -1.12 -1.24
C GLY A 155 12.77 -1.19 -0.17
N ALA A 156 12.39 -1.12 1.12
CA ALA A 156 13.31 -1.26 2.25
C ALA A 156 13.89 -2.68 2.36
N GLU A 157 13.08 -3.70 2.07
CA GLU A 157 13.54 -5.09 2.03
C GLU A 157 14.46 -5.33 0.85
N TRP A 158 14.09 -4.87 -0.34
CA TRP A 158 14.87 -4.94 -1.57
C TRP A 158 16.25 -4.32 -1.42
N SER A 159 16.32 -3.04 -1.02
CA SER A 159 17.59 -2.34 -0.77
C SER A 159 18.43 -2.99 0.34
N GLY A 160 17.78 -3.69 1.27
CA GLY A 160 18.43 -4.44 2.33
C GLY A 160 19.25 -5.65 1.86
N TYR A 161 18.99 -6.17 0.65
CA TYR A 161 19.76 -7.28 0.04
C TYR A 161 21.04 -6.83 -0.64
N ALA A 162 21.22 -5.55 -0.91
CA ALA A 162 22.47 -5.03 -1.44
C ALA A 162 23.55 -4.89 -0.36
N VAL A 163 23.14 -4.54 0.86
CA VAL A 163 24.07 -4.33 1.98
C VAL A 163 24.37 -5.64 2.72
N ASN A 164 23.39 -6.52 2.86
CA ASN A 164 23.52 -7.71 3.69
C ASN A 164 23.03 -8.96 2.97
N ARG A 165 23.79 -10.02 3.07
CA ARG A 165 23.38 -11.35 2.65
C ARG A 165 22.30 -11.92 3.57
N LYS A 166 21.13 -12.25 3.00
CA LYS A 166 19.92 -12.66 3.75
C LYS A 166 19.17 -13.73 2.97
N GLY A 167 18.52 -14.64 3.69
CA GLY A 167 17.59 -15.59 3.09
C GLY A 167 16.29 -14.91 2.63
N LEU A 168 15.72 -15.41 1.54
CA LEU A 168 14.51 -14.86 0.93
C LEU A 168 13.29 -15.05 1.85
N ARG A 169 12.47 -14.01 1.97
CA ARG A 169 11.17 -14.08 2.65
C ARG A 169 10.12 -14.58 1.66
N VAL A 170 9.59 -15.78 1.90
CA VAL A 170 8.64 -16.47 1.01
C VAL A 170 7.28 -16.64 1.68
N SER A 171 6.23 -16.74 0.88
CA SER A 171 4.86 -16.96 1.38
C SER A 171 4.53 -18.43 1.67
N GLY A 172 5.23 -19.36 1.01
CA GLY A 172 5.08 -20.79 1.22
C GLY A 172 5.79 -21.31 2.48
N SER A 173 5.79 -22.64 2.64
CA SER A 173 6.60 -23.32 3.65
C SER A 173 8.08 -23.01 3.42
N PRO A 174 8.77 -22.36 4.36
CA PRO A 174 10.16 -21.99 4.17
C PRO A 174 11.05 -23.24 4.20
N SER A 175 12.05 -23.25 3.33
CA SER A 175 13.09 -24.28 3.30
C SER A 175 14.47 -23.65 3.52
N PHE A 176 15.35 -24.36 4.25
CA PHE A 176 16.72 -23.93 4.58
C PHE A 176 16.81 -22.52 5.19
N SER A 177 17.45 -21.57 4.50
CA SER A 177 17.68 -20.21 5.01
C SER A 177 16.53 -19.26 4.71
N GLN A 178 15.51 -19.71 3.98
CA GLN A 178 14.32 -18.92 3.69
C GLN A 178 13.53 -18.63 4.97
N ARG A 179 12.84 -17.49 4.97
CA ARG A 179 12.02 -17.05 6.09
C ARG A 179 10.56 -17.05 5.66
N SER A 180 9.68 -17.61 6.48
CA SER A 180 8.25 -17.47 6.23
C SER A 180 7.84 -16.00 6.38
N ASN A 181 6.92 -15.56 5.54
CA ASN A 181 6.28 -14.28 5.69
C ASN A 181 5.07 -14.36 6.64
N TYR A 182 4.64 -13.21 7.11
CA TYR A 182 3.29 -12.95 7.57
C TYR A 182 2.31 -13.17 6.41
N PHE A 183 1.13 -13.74 6.71
CA PHE A 183 0.04 -13.91 5.72
C PHE A 183 -0.38 -12.57 5.08
N LEU A 184 -0.09 -11.44 5.74
CA LEU A 184 -0.29 -10.09 5.21
C LEU A 184 1.01 -9.56 4.60
N SER A 185 0.93 -8.94 3.42
CA SER A 185 2.08 -8.36 2.70
C SER A 185 2.91 -7.37 3.54
N LEU A 186 2.26 -6.69 4.49
CA LEU A 186 2.86 -5.72 5.39
C LEU A 186 3.25 -6.36 6.74
N PRO A 187 4.45 -6.12 7.28
CA PRO A 187 4.84 -6.60 8.61
C PRO A 187 3.86 -6.19 9.71
N TYR A 188 3.55 -7.10 10.64
CA TYR A 188 2.56 -6.87 11.71
C TYR A 188 2.84 -5.61 12.55
N ARG A 189 4.12 -5.22 12.71
CA ARG A 189 4.52 -3.97 13.39
C ARG A 189 3.93 -2.70 12.77
N TYR A 190 3.61 -2.72 11.48
CA TYR A 190 2.93 -1.61 10.78
C TYR A 190 1.45 -1.91 10.56
N ALA A 191 1.12 -3.16 10.22
CA ALA A 191 -0.26 -3.55 9.94
C ALA A 191 -1.18 -3.43 11.17
N ILE A 192 -0.72 -3.86 12.36
CA ILE A 192 -1.55 -3.82 13.58
C ILE A 192 -1.86 -2.37 13.99
N PRO A 193 -0.87 -1.45 14.14
CA PRO A 193 -1.18 -0.06 14.44
C PRO A 193 -2.09 0.59 13.39
N LEU A 194 -1.84 0.32 12.10
CA LEU A 194 -2.67 0.83 11.00
C LEU A 194 -4.12 0.34 11.12
N MET A 195 -4.33 -0.95 11.41
CA MET A 195 -5.67 -1.50 11.61
C MET A 195 -6.38 -0.90 12.83
N VAL A 196 -5.68 -0.74 13.94
CA VAL A 196 -6.24 -0.16 15.18
C VAL A 196 -6.64 1.31 14.96
N VAL A 197 -5.75 2.12 14.40
CA VAL A 197 -6.04 3.53 14.11
C VAL A 197 -7.14 3.64 13.05
N SER A 198 -7.16 2.75 12.07
CA SER A 198 -8.21 2.71 11.04
C SER A 198 -9.58 2.36 11.63
N ALA A 199 -9.65 1.35 12.50
CA ALA A 199 -10.88 1.01 13.21
C ALA A 199 -11.38 2.18 14.08
N LEU A 200 -10.46 2.87 14.77
CA LEU A 200 -10.78 4.05 15.56
C LEU A 200 -11.32 5.19 14.69
N LEU A 201 -10.66 5.49 13.56
CA LEU A 201 -11.12 6.50 12.60
C LEU A 201 -12.47 6.15 12.01
N HIS A 202 -12.68 4.90 11.61
CA HIS A 202 -13.95 4.43 11.08
C HIS A 202 -15.09 4.60 12.11
N TRP A 203 -14.82 4.30 13.38
CA TRP A 203 -15.76 4.52 14.48
C TRP A 203 -16.03 6.01 14.72
N LEU A 204 -15.00 6.85 14.79
CA LEU A 204 -15.14 8.31 14.97
C LEU A 204 -15.91 8.96 13.83
N ILE A 205 -15.65 8.54 12.59
CA ILE A 205 -16.37 9.03 11.41
C ILE A 205 -17.85 8.64 11.50
N SER A 206 -18.18 7.43 11.94
CA SER A 206 -19.58 7.04 12.19
C SER A 206 -20.28 7.87 13.27
N ARG A 207 -19.53 8.52 14.17
CA ARG A 207 -20.06 9.44 15.18
C ARG A 207 -20.03 10.91 14.72
N SER A 208 -19.37 11.20 13.61
CA SER A 208 -19.19 12.54 13.05
C SER A 208 -20.40 13.02 12.26
N LEU A 209 -21.02 12.12 11.49
CA LEU A 209 -22.23 12.35 10.71
C LEU A 209 -23.13 11.12 10.85
N PHE A 210 -24.34 11.30 11.38
CA PHE A 210 -25.26 10.22 11.69
C PHE A 210 -26.69 10.60 11.33
N ILE A 211 -27.52 9.60 11.10
CA ILE A 211 -28.93 9.81 10.73
C ILE A 211 -29.74 10.10 12.00
N VAL A 212 -30.63 11.08 11.93
CA VAL A 212 -31.55 11.47 12.98
C VAL A 212 -32.97 11.47 12.44
N GLY A 213 -33.85 10.69 13.07
CA GLY A 213 -35.30 10.77 12.86
C GLY A 213 -35.93 11.53 14.01
N ILE A 214 -36.84 12.45 13.69
CA ILE A 214 -37.59 13.26 14.65
C ILE A 214 -39.05 12.92 14.46
N ASP A 215 -39.65 12.30 15.48
CA ASP A 215 -41.08 12.01 15.52
C ASP A 215 -41.84 13.26 16.01
N ALA A 216 -42.84 13.71 15.24
CA ALA A 216 -43.66 14.85 15.62
C ALA A 216 -44.85 14.41 16.48
N TYR A 217 -45.15 15.16 17.55
CA TYR A 217 -46.29 14.91 18.44
C TYR A 217 -47.14 16.18 18.60
N SER A 218 -48.46 16.00 18.59
CA SER A 218 -49.41 17.08 18.89
C SER A 218 -49.41 17.45 20.38
N PRO A 219 -49.99 18.59 20.79
CA PRO A 219 -50.20 18.93 22.20
C PRO A 219 -51.03 17.92 22.98
N SER A 220 -51.81 17.07 22.30
CA SER A 220 -52.56 15.94 22.89
C SER A 220 -51.74 14.66 23.03
N MET A 221 -50.42 14.69 22.75
CA MET A 221 -49.50 13.54 22.70
C MET A 221 -49.86 12.47 21.64
N GLU A 222 -50.53 12.86 20.56
CA GLU A 222 -50.74 11.99 19.41
C GLU A 222 -49.63 12.19 18.37
N ARG A 223 -49.07 11.09 17.86
CA ARG A 223 -48.00 11.13 16.85
C ARG A 223 -48.55 11.60 15.50
N GLN A 224 -47.90 12.61 14.92
CA GLN A 224 -48.22 13.18 13.62
C GLN A 224 -47.21 12.73 12.58
N GLN A 225 -47.46 11.57 11.97
CA GLN A 225 -46.53 10.94 11.04
C GLN A 225 -46.24 11.80 9.78
N ASP A 226 -47.18 12.64 9.36
CA ASP A 226 -47.01 13.56 8.23
C ASP A 226 -45.98 14.67 8.51
N ASN A 227 -45.68 14.93 9.78
CA ASN A 227 -44.74 15.95 10.24
C ASN A 227 -43.41 15.34 10.73
N ASP A 228 -43.20 14.03 10.57
CA ASP A 228 -41.95 13.38 10.94
C ASP A 228 -40.82 13.86 10.01
N ILE A 229 -39.67 14.22 10.60
CA ILE A 229 -38.52 14.72 9.85
C ILE A 229 -37.40 13.69 9.93
N LEU A 230 -36.88 13.30 8.77
CA LEU A 230 -35.67 12.50 8.66
C LEU A 230 -34.54 13.38 8.15
N THR A 231 -33.43 13.45 8.90
CA THR A 231 -32.27 14.26 8.52
C THR A 231 -30.94 13.67 9.02
N CYS A 232 -29.83 14.35 8.78
CA CYS A 232 -28.53 14.06 9.38
C CYS A 232 -28.23 15.03 10.53
N GLY A 233 -27.65 14.50 11.60
CA GLY A 233 -26.95 15.25 12.63
C GLY A 233 -25.44 15.13 12.45
N TYR A 234 -24.71 16.17 12.85
CA TYR A 234 -23.25 16.11 12.94
C TYR A 234 -22.75 16.38 14.36
N SER A 235 -21.59 15.82 14.72
CA SER A 235 -20.93 16.06 16.00
C SER A 235 -19.57 16.73 15.77
N PRO A 236 -19.43 18.04 16.09
CA PRO A 236 -18.15 18.74 15.94
C PRO A 236 -17.01 18.11 16.72
N VAL A 237 -17.28 17.58 17.92
CA VAL A 237 -16.28 16.89 18.74
C VAL A 237 -15.75 15.65 18.02
N ALA A 238 -16.64 14.86 17.41
CA ALA A 238 -16.24 13.67 16.65
C ALA A 238 -15.53 14.04 15.34
N ILE A 239 -15.94 15.11 14.65
CA ILE A 239 -15.27 15.63 13.45
C ILE A 239 -13.84 16.08 13.79
N VAL A 240 -13.67 16.89 14.83
CA VAL A 240 -12.33 17.38 15.21
C VAL A 240 -11.45 16.23 15.69
N SER A 241 -12.00 15.28 16.45
CA SER A 241 -11.27 14.08 16.87
C SER A 241 -10.85 13.20 15.70
N SER A 242 -11.73 12.98 14.71
CA SER A 242 -11.39 12.16 13.53
C SER A 242 -10.32 12.84 12.67
N ILE A 243 -10.41 14.15 12.49
CA ILE A 243 -9.40 14.93 11.79
C ILE A 243 -8.06 14.87 12.51
N ALA A 244 -8.03 15.04 13.84
CA ALA A 244 -6.79 14.99 14.62
C ALA A 244 -6.08 13.63 14.51
N VAL A 245 -6.83 12.54 14.67
CA VAL A 245 -6.29 11.16 14.52
C VAL A 245 -5.84 10.91 13.08
N GLY A 246 -6.61 11.37 12.08
CA GLY A 246 -6.29 11.22 10.67
C GLY A 246 -5.03 11.99 10.26
N SER A 247 -4.87 13.21 10.76
CA SER A 247 -3.66 14.02 10.56
C SER A 247 -2.44 13.38 11.21
N PHE A 248 -2.56 12.88 12.44
CA PHE A 248 -1.47 12.16 13.09
C PHE A 248 -1.00 10.95 12.25
N MET A 249 -1.94 10.13 11.79
CA MET A 249 -1.65 9.00 10.90
C MET A 249 -0.94 9.44 9.61
N PHE A 250 -1.41 10.53 9.00
CA PHE A 250 -0.80 11.10 7.80
C PHE A 250 0.64 11.56 8.04
N PHE A 251 0.90 12.29 9.12
CA PHE A 251 2.25 12.75 9.46
C PHE A 251 3.20 11.60 9.79
N CYS A 252 2.74 10.53 10.43
CA CYS A 252 3.56 9.33 10.65
C CYS A 252 4.03 8.72 9.31
N VAL A 253 3.12 8.61 8.33
CA VAL A 253 3.46 8.06 7.00
C VAL A 253 4.42 8.98 6.25
N VAL A 254 4.19 10.30 6.29
CA VAL A 254 5.11 11.29 5.72
C VAL A 254 6.49 11.20 6.40
N GLY A 255 6.55 11.09 7.72
CA GLY A 255 7.80 10.89 8.45
C GLY A 255 8.55 9.63 8.02
N LEU A 256 7.83 8.51 7.86
CA LEU A 256 8.40 7.27 7.32
C LEU A 256 8.91 7.44 5.88
N SER A 257 8.24 8.26 5.06
CA SER A 257 8.60 8.48 3.66
C SER A 257 9.91 9.24 3.47
N PHE A 258 10.36 9.99 4.48
CA PHE A 258 11.65 10.66 4.47
C PHE A 258 12.82 9.75 4.81
N ARG A 259 12.56 8.49 5.21
CA ARG A 259 13.64 7.54 5.50
C ARG A 259 14.34 7.14 4.21
N LEU A 260 15.58 7.59 4.05
CA LEU A 260 16.45 7.20 2.95
C LEU A 260 16.80 5.71 3.05
N PHE A 261 16.88 5.05 1.90
CA PHE A 261 17.40 3.69 1.82
C PHE A 261 18.94 3.71 1.95
N GLU A 262 19.49 2.74 2.66
CA GLU A 262 20.93 2.67 2.97
C GLU A 262 21.81 2.21 1.79
N SER A 263 21.24 1.96 0.60
CA SER A 263 21.94 1.31 -0.51
C SER A 263 21.80 2.06 -1.85
N GLY A 264 22.82 1.93 -2.71
CA GLY A 264 22.82 2.34 -4.11
C GLY A 264 22.07 1.42 -5.08
N MET A 265 21.43 0.34 -4.60
CA MET A 265 20.59 -0.53 -5.42
C MET A 265 19.39 0.24 -5.98
N PRO A 266 19.07 0.11 -7.29
CA PRO A 266 17.88 0.72 -7.86
C PRO A 266 16.62 0.29 -7.11
N VAL A 267 15.78 1.25 -6.70
CA VAL A 267 14.52 0.94 -6.03
C VAL A 267 13.58 0.29 -7.03
N VAL A 268 13.40 -1.02 -6.89
CA VAL A 268 12.46 -1.80 -7.70
C VAL A 268 11.07 -1.70 -7.09
N GLY A 269 10.08 -1.39 -7.93
CA GLY A 269 8.68 -1.47 -7.55
C GLY A 269 8.20 -2.93 -7.57
N SER A 270 6.90 -3.16 -7.62
CA SER A 270 6.34 -4.50 -7.85
C SER A 270 6.40 -4.94 -9.32
N CYS A 271 7.40 -4.49 -10.10
CA CYS A 271 7.53 -4.81 -11.52
C CYS A 271 8.31 -6.10 -11.71
N SER A 272 7.67 -7.13 -12.26
CA SER A 272 8.30 -8.43 -12.52
C SER A 272 9.50 -8.31 -13.45
N PHE A 273 9.45 -7.42 -14.44
CA PHE A 273 10.53 -7.20 -15.40
C PHE A 273 11.83 -6.77 -14.72
N THR A 274 11.77 -5.79 -13.81
CA THR A 274 12.95 -5.30 -13.09
C THR A 274 13.47 -6.30 -12.06
N ILE A 275 12.58 -7.07 -11.43
CA ILE A 275 13.00 -8.14 -10.50
C ILE A 275 13.74 -9.22 -11.28
N SER A 276 13.19 -9.65 -12.42
CA SER A 276 13.80 -10.67 -13.28
C SER A 276 15.13 -10.21 -13.88
N ALA A 277 15.24 -8.94 -14.29
CA ALA A 277 16.48 -8.38 -14.82
C ALA A 277 17.64 -8.42 -13.80
N ALA A 278 17.33 -8.42 -12.50
CA ALA A 278 18.30 -8.55 -11.42
C ALA A 278 18.61 -10.02 -11.05
N CYS A 279 18.00 -11.01 -11.69
CA CYS A 279 18.12 -12.44 -11.35
C CYS A 279 18.76 -13.24 -12.50
N HIS A 280 19.95 -12.83 -12.94
CA HIS A 280 20.73 -13.51 -14.00
C HIS A 280 22.13 -13.95 -13.52
N PRO A 281 22.26 -14.78 -12.47
CA PRO A 281 23.56 -15.07 -11.83
C PRO A 281 24.61 -15.71 -12.77
N ALA A 282 24.18 -16.41 -13.82
CA ALA A 282 25.06 -17.08 -14.78
C ALA A 282 25.41 -16.25 -16.03
N PHE A 283 24.83 -15.05 -16.17
CA PHE A 283 25.03 -14.23 -17.35
C PHE A 283 26.40 -13.51 -17.34
N ASP A 284 27.16 -13.68 -18.41
CA ASP A 284 28.43 -12.99 -18.65
C ASP A 284 28.33 -12.09 -19.90
N PRO A 285 28.34 -10.75 -19.76
CA PRO A 285 28.26 -9.82 -20.89
C PRO A 285 29.52 -9.79 -21.79
N ASN A 286 30.65 -10.36 -21.37
CA ASN A 286 31.91 -10.32 -22.12
C ASN A 286 32.22 -11.62 -22.85
N ARG A 287 31.37 -12.65 -22.72
CA ARG A 287 31.56 -13.93 -23.40
C ARG A 287 31.22 -13.80 -24.89
N GLU A 288 32.21 -14.01 -25.76
CA GLU A 288 31.99 -14.00 -27.21
C GLU A 288 31.06 -15.15 -27.62
N GLY A 289 29.98 -14.80 -28.32
CA GLY A 289 28.85 -15.69 -28.61
C GLY A 289 29.20 -16.82 -29.57
N ASN A 290 29.60 -17.96 -29.02
CA ASN A 290 29.59 -19.23 -29.75
C ASN A 290 28.23 -19.92 -29.62
N GLY A 291 27.15 -19.30 -30.12
CA GLY A 291 25.90 -19.95 -30.57
C GLY A 291 25.16 -20.93 -29.65
N GLU A 292 25.67 -21.27 -28.48
CA GLU A 292 24.94 -21.97 -27.44
C GLU A 292 24.03 -20.91 -26.86
N ILE A 293 22.75 -21.04 -27.21
CA ILE A 293 21.66 -20.56 -26.37
C ILE A 293 22.12 -20.91 -24.96
N ASP A 294 22.41 -19.88 -24.17
CA ASP A 294 22.58 -19.95 -22.73
C ASP A 294 21.24 -20.46 -22.21
N GLN A 295 21.04 -21.78 -22.38
CA GLN A 295 19.91 -22.55 -21.94
C GLN A 295 19.91 -22.25 -20.47
N GLY A 296 18.94 -21.46 -20.03
CA GLY A 296 18.77 -21.13 -18.64
C GLY A 296 18.95 -22.43 -17.90
N MET A 297 20.03 -22.52 -17.13
CA MET A 297 20.33 -23.72 -16.38
C MET A 297 19.15 -23.82 -15.41
N GLU A 298 18.14 -24.60 -15.78
CA GLU A 298 17.18 -25.08 -14.82
C GLU A 298 18.09 -25.78 -13.81
N CYS A 299 18.11 -25.30 -12.57
CA CYS A 299 18.80 -25.99 -11.50
C CYS A 299 18.14 -27.37 -11.37
N GLU A 300 18.61 -28.36 -12.14
CA GLU A 300 18.09 -29.72 -12.15
C GLU A 300 18.38 -30.43 -10.82
N ASN A 301 19.32 -29.89 -10.03
CA ASN A 301 19.68 -30.38 -8.71
C ASN A 301 18.98 -29.52 -7.63
N GLU A 302 17.99 -30.10 -6.95
CA GLU A 302 17.32 -29.49 -5.79
C GLU A 302 18.29 -29.14 -4.65
N ASP A 303 19.45 -29.82 -4.58
CA ASP A 303 20.49 -29.62 -3.57
C ASP A 303 21.35 -28.35 -3.79
N GLU A 304 21.28 -27.72 -4.98
CA GLU A 304 21.99 -26.48 -5.32
C GLU A 304 21.05 -25.32 -5.67
N ASP A 305 19.81 -25.34 -5.16
CA ASP A 305 18.88 -24.22 -5.37
C ASP A 305 19.35 -22.97 -4.62
N MET A 306 19.92 -22.04 -5.39
CA MET A 306 20.40 -20.73 -4.93
C MET A 306 19.34 -19.94 -4.15
N ALA A 307 18.05 -20.13 -4.47
CA ALA A 307 16.96 -19.45 -3.78
C ALA A 307 16.74 -19.95 -2.34
N LEU A 308 17.28 -21.12 -1.97
CA LEU A 308 17.20 -21.69 -0.62
C LEU A 308 18.33 -21.19 0.29
N LEU A 309 19.39 -20.63 -0.31
CA LEU A 309 20.56 -20.11 0.38
C LEU A 309 20.43 -18.61 0.69
N PRO A 310 21.27 -18.06 1.58
CA PRO A 310 21.38 -16.62 1.79
C PRO A 310 21.91 -15.93 0.52
N VAL A 311 21.10 -15.05 -0.06
CA VAL A 311 21.45 -14.30 -1.27
C VAL A 311 21.80 -12.86 -0.94
N GLN A 312 22.63 -12.26 -1.79
CA GLN A 312 22.96 -10.85 -1.78
C GLN A 312 22.93 -10.33 -3.22
N TRP A 313 22.56 -9.06 -3.39
CA TRP A 313 22.65 -8.38 -4.67
C TRP A 313 23.95 -7.57 -4.75
N GLY A 314 24.63 -7.65 -5.89
CA GLY A 314 25.82 -6.84 -6.16
C GLY A 314 26.46 -7.23 -7.49
N SER A 315 27.65 -6.67 -7.73
CA SER A 315 28.49 -6.99 -8.88
C SER A 315 29.01 -8.42 -8.74
N VAL A 316 28.69 -9.26 -9.71
CA VAL A 316 29.21 -10.64 -9.83
C VAL A 316 30.60 -10.56 -10.48
N PRO A 317 31.60 -11.36 -10.05
CA PRO A 317 32.92 -11.35 -10.67
C PRO A 317 32.84 -11.84 -12.12
N VAL A 318 33.05 -10.93 -13.06
CA VAL A 318 33.08 -11.21 -14.50
C VAL A 318 34.42 -10.75 -15.07
N VAL A 319 35.00 -11.55 -15.97
CA VAL A 319 36.26 -11.22 -16.64
C VAL A 319 35.96 -10.37 -17.87
N GLY A 320 36.14 -9.04 -17.78
CA GLY A 320 36.04 -8.16 -18.94
C GLY A 320 35.82 -6.68 -18.60
N SER A 321 35.42 -5.91 -19.60
CA SER A 321 35.23 -4.45 -19.46
C SER A 321 33.84 -4.05 -18.98
N VAL A 322 32.85 -4.94 -19.15
CA VAL A 322 31.46 -4.74 -18.71
C VAL A 322 31.20 -5.61 -17.48
N GLY A 323 30.74 -5.01 -16.38
CA GLY A 323 30.34 -5.73 -15.18
C GLY A 323 28.92 -6.30 -15.30
N HIS A 324 28.54 -7.20 -14.39
CA HIS A 324 27.17 -7.71 -14.29
C HIS A 324 26.70 -7.66 -12.84
N CYS A 325 25.45 -7.23 -12.61
CA CYS A 325 24.85 -7.23 -11.27
C CYS A 325 23.73 -8.26 -11.18
N SER A 326 23.75 -9.10 -10.16
CA SER A 326 22.67 -10.08 -9.96
C SER A 326 22.50 -10.45 -8.50
N PHE A 327 21.33 -10.97 -8.16
CA PHE A 327 21.16 -11.78 -6.95
C PHE A 327 21.94 -13.08 -7.10
N THR A 328 22.79 -13.38 -6.11
CA THR A 328 23.49 -14.66 -6.06
C THR A 328 23.78 -15.12 -4.64
N SER A 329 23.98 -16.43 -4.46
CA SER A 329 24.55 -17.03 -3.25
C SER A 329 26.08 -17.10 -3.29
N GLY A 330 26.73 -16.77 -4.41
CA GLY A 330 28.18 -16.62 -4.53
C GLY A 330 28.67 -15.26 -4.05
N ASP A 331 29.98 -14.99 -4.14
CA ASP A 331 30.58 -13.71 -3.74
C ASP A 331 30.10 -12.53 -4.62
N VAL A 332 29.85 -11.39 -3.98
CA VAL A 332 29.42 -10.15 -4.65
C VAL A 332 30.17 -8.95 -4.11
N GLU A 333 30.45 -8.00 -4.99
CA GLU A 333 31.06 -6.71 -4.66
C GLU A 333 30.07 -5.55 -4.85
N GLU A 334 30.34 -4.41 -4.24
CA GLU A 334 29.52 -3.21 -4.46
C GLU A 334 29.77 -2.65 -5.88
N PRO A 335 28.72 -2.34 -6.66
CA PRO A 335 28.89 -1.82 -8.01
C PRO A 335 29.59 -0.45 -8.00
N HIS A 336 30.62 -0.31 -8.83
CA HIS A 336 31.42 0.90 -8.95
C HIS A 336 30.77 1.87 -9.95
N GLY A 337 30.54 3.13 -9.55
CA GLY A 337 29.79 4.11 -10.35
C GLY A 337 30.40 4.49 -11.71
N GLU A 338 31.68 4.18 -11.96
CA GLU A 338 32.38 4.48 -13.22
C GLU A 338 32.36 3.32 -14.23
N GLN A 339 31.91 2.12 -13.83
CA GLN A 339 31.87 0.92 -14.67
C GLN A 339 30.49 0.73 -15.31
N LYS A 340 30.46 0.27 -16.57
CA LYS A 340 29.21 -0.08 -17.25
C LYS A 340 28.78 -1.49 -16.82
N TYR A 341 27.51 -1.63 -16.45
CA TYR A 341 26.90 -2.92 -16.10
C TYR A 341 25.81 -3.31 -17.10
N LEU A 342 25.78 -4.58 -17.51
CA LEU A 342 24.74 -5.20 -18.34
C LEU A 342 24.31 -6.52 -17.74
#